data_AF-A0A927GLS6-F1
#
_entry.id   AF-A0A927GLS6-F1
#
_cell.length_a   1.000
_cell.length_b   1.000
_cell.length_c   1.000
_cell.angle_alpha   90.00
_cell.angle_beta   90.00
_cell.angle_gamma   90.00
#
_symmetry.space_group_name_H-M   'P 1'
#
loop_
_entity.id
_entity.type
_entity.pdbx_description
1 polymer ?
#
loop_
_entity_poly.entity_id
_entity_poly.type
_entity_poly.pdbx_seq_one_letter_code
_entity_poly.pdbx_strand_id
1 'polypeptide(L)'
;MLKNISLILDFMLHRLPLVLLLTMLVACHKSATNPTIDFGEGEGITYRDGNNWPAGPQDPTDWQADATWNERERALFPDLQFDLNAPQRSNLTLYTCAYPNPAAGRATWSIRMNIPYGSPAIEYTVSAVFVSRNYKVVTRLGPRLYGQLSLGS
;
A
#
# COMPACT_ATOMS: atom_id res chain seq x y z
N MET A 1 46.77 46.29 23.02
CA MET A 1 46.27 45.25 22.10
C MET A 1 45.17 44.35 22.70
N LEU A 2 45.09 44.13 24.01
CA LEU A 2 44.11 43.20 24.62
C LEU A 2 42.66 43.70 24.72
N LYS A 3 42.39 45.01 24.61
CA LYS A 3 41.02 45.57 24.72
C LYS A 3 40.11 45.32 23.51
N ASN A 4 40.66 44.98 22.35
CA ASN A 4 39.85 44.80 21.12
C ASN A 4 39.25 43.38 20.99
N ILE A 5 39.71 42.41 21.79
CA ILE A 5 39.21 41.02 21.76
C ILE A 5 37.89 40.91 22.53
N SER A 6 37.72 41.68 23.61
CA SER A 6 36.51 41.64 24.45
C SER A 6 35.25 42.09 23.70
N LEU A 7 35.36 43.16 22.90
CA LEU A 7 34.23 43.70 22.12
C LEU A 7 33.73 42.73 21.03
N ILE A 8 34.60 41.86 20.52
CA ILE A 8 34.24 40.86 19.50
C ILE A 8 33.49 39.68 20.15
N LEU A 9 33.88 39.29 21.37
CA LEU A 9 33.22 38.20 22.09
C LEU A 9 31.79 38.56 22.53
N ASP A 10 31.57 39.77 23.05
CA ASP A 10 30.24 40.21 23.51
C ASP A 10 29.24 40.35 22.36
N PHE A 11 29.71 40.75 21.17
CA PHE A 11 28.89 40.85 19.96
C PHE A 11 28.47 39.48 19.42
N MET A 12 29.32 38.46 19.58
CA MET A 12 29.04 37.08 19.17
C MET A 12 28.12 36.36 20.16
N LEU A 13 28.28 36.61 21.47
CA LEU A 13 27.50 35.95 22.53
C LEU A 13 26.01 36.36 22.53
N HIS A 14 25.71 37.62 22.20
CA HIS A 14 24.33 38.13 22.13
C HIS A 14 23.58 37.73 20.86
N ARG A 15 24.29 37.33 19.79
CA ARG A 15 23.67 36.89 18.51
C ARG A 15 23.47 35.38 18.43
N LEU A 16 24.18 34.61 19.25
CA LEU A 16 24.04 33.16 19.36
C LEU A 16 22.60 32.70 19.67
N PRO A 17 21.84 33.29 20.62
CA PRO A 17 20.47 32.86 20.89
C PRO A 17 19.53 33.15 19.72
N LEU A 18 19.77 34.22 18.94
CA LEU A 18 18.97 34.55 17.76
C LEU A 18 19.18 33.54 16.63
N VAL A 19 20.42 33.11 16.40
CA VAL A 19 20.74 32.09 15.39
C VAL A 19 20.17 30.72 15.78
N LEU A 20 20.18 30.37 17.07
CA LEU A 20 19.61 29.13 17.58
C LEU A 20 18.07 29.10 17.53
N LEU A 21 17.42 30.27 17.64
CA LEU A 21 15.97 30.40 17.47
C LEU A 21 15.56 30.29 15.98
N LEU A 22 16.40 30.75 15.06
CA LEU A 22 16.15 30.67 13.62
C LEU A 22 16.26 29.25 13.06
N THR A 23 17.09 28.37 13.63
CA THR A 23 17.17 26.96 13.18
C THR A 23 15.97 26.11 13.61
N MET A 24 15.23 26.53 14.65
CA MET A 24 14.01 25.86 15.11
C MET A 24 12.81 26.07 14.17
N LEU A 25 12.85 27.08 13.30
CA LEU A 25 11.79 27.40 12.33
C LEU A 25 11.93 26.68 10.98
N VAL A 26 13.11 26.11 10.69
CA VAL A 26 13.37 25.36 9.44
C VAL A 26 12.95 23.89 9.56
N ALA A 27 12.68 23.40 10.78
CA ALA A 27 12.03 22.11 11.02
C ALA A 27 10.49 22.21 10.96
N CYS A 28 9.96 23.08 10.10
CA CYS A 28 8.62 22.86 9.56
C CYS A 28 8.72 21.62 8.66
N HIS A 29 8.63 20.44 9.27
CA HIS A 29 8.21 19.22 8.61
C HIS A 29 7.01 19.62 7.77
N LYS A 30 7.22 19.72 6.44
CA LYS A 30 6.15 19.53 5.47
C LYS A 30 5.46 18.28 5.97
N SER A 31 4.29 18.43 6.59
CA SER A 31 3.44 17.31 6.95
C SER A 31 3.42 16.50 5.68
N ALA A 32 4.11 15.36 5.69
CA ALA A 32 4.14 14.45 4.55
C ALA A 32 2.66 14.28 4.28
N THR A 33 2.19 14.87 3.18
CA THR A 33 0.77 14.93 2.85
C THR A 33 0.39 13.49 2.86
N ASN A 34 -0.28 13.14 3.95
CA ASN A 34 -0.43 11.81 4.49
C ASN A 34 -0.70 10.91 3.30
N PRO A 35 0.22 10.05 2.80
CA PRO A 35 0.12 9.56 1.43
C PRO A 35 -1.26 8.93 1.27
N THR A 36 -2.12 9.63 0.55
CA THR A 36 -3.44 9.10 0.21
C THR A 36 -3.08 8.02 -0.78
N ILE A 37 -3.45 6.76 -0.50
CA ILE A 37 -3.28 5.75 -1.55
C ILE A 37 -4.06 6.30 -2.73
N ASP A 38 -3.38 6.48 -3.85
CA ASP A 38 -4.06 7.00 -5.01
C ASP A 38 -4.79 5.80 -5.60
N PHE A 39 -6.12 5.77 -5.46
CA PHE A 39 -6.92 4.81 -6.23
C PHE A 39 -6.92 5.17 -7.71
N GLY A 40 -6.23 6.24 -8.11
CA GLY A 40 -6.16 6.71 -9.47
C GLY A 40 -7.13 7.85 -9.76
N GLU A 41 -7.10 8.36 -10.99
CA GLU A 41 -8.06 9.36 -11.45
C GLU A 41 -9.42 8.71 -11.71
N GLY A 42 -10.49 9.24 -11.12
CA GLY A 42 -11.86 8.76 -11.35
C GLY A 42 -12.43 7.97 -10.16
N GLU A 43 -13.02 6.81 -10.45
CA GLU A 43 -13.58 5.94 -9.40
C GLU A 43 -12.56 4.96 -8.81
N GLY A 44 -11.43 4.75 -9.50
CA GLY A 44 -10.34 3.92 -9.04
C GLY A 44 -10.68 2.43 -8.99
N ILE A 45 -11.51 1.97 -9.93
CA ILE A 45 -12.01 0.60 -9.97
C ILE A 45 -12.08 0.05 -11.40
N THR A 46 -11.64 -1.20 -11.56
CA THR A 46 -11.94 -1.99 -12.77
C THR A 46 -13.35 -2.57 -12.68
N TYR A 47 -14.22 -2.17 -13.61
CA TYR A 47 -15.61 -2.61 -13.64
C TYR A 47 -15.77 -4.06 -14.15
N ARG A 48 -16.51 -4.88 -13.39
CA ARG A 48 -16.80 -6.29 -13.72
C ARG A 48 -18.23 -6.69 -13.38
N ASP A 49 -18.86 -7.48 -14.26
CA ASP A 49 -20.21 -8.02 -14.04
C ASP A 49 -20.23 -9.24 -13.11
N GLY A 50 -21.42 -9.80 -12.88
CA GLY A 50 -21.61 -10.99 -12.05
C GLY A 50 -20.96 -12.27 -12.60
N ASN A 51 -20.55 -12.28 -13.86
CA ASN A 51 -19.89 -13.39 -14.54
C ASN A 51 -18.37 -13.14 -14.70
N ASN A 52 -17.83 -12.10 -14.06
CA ASN A 52 -16.43 -11.70 -14.15
C ASN A 52 -16.01 -11.19 -15.55
N TRP A 53 -16.93 -10.70 -16.37
CA TRP A 53 -16.61 -10.00 -17.63
C TRP A 53 -16.40 -8.51 -17.38
N PRO A 54 -15.49 -7.85 -18.11
CA PRO A 54 -15.38 -6.39 -18.11
C PRO A 54 -16.72 -5.75 -18.46
N ALA A 55 -17.20 -4.84 -17.61
CA ALA A 55 -18.56 -4.29 -17.74
C ALA A 55 -18.63 -2.81 -17.33
N GLY A 56 -18.09 -1.95 -18.20
CA GLY A 56 -18.04 -0.50 -17.97
C GLY A 56 -16.65 0.07 -18.24
N PRO A 57 -16.43 1.36 -17.91
CA PRO A 57 -15.11 1.97 -17.97
C PRO A 57 -14.08 1.12 -17.23
N GLN A 58 -12.92 0.90 -17.84
CA GLN A 58 -11.80 0.24 -17.18
C GLN A 58 -10.85 1.33 -16.74
N ASP A 59 -10.61 1.42 -15.44
CA ASP A 59 -9.73 2.41 -14.88
C ASP A 59 -8.27 1.95 -15.05
N PRO A 60 -7.45 2.62 -15.90
CA PRO A 60 -6.05 2.24 -16.07
C PRO A 60 -5.21 2.51 -14.83
N THR A 61 -5.75 3.31 -13.90
CA THR A 61 -5.13 3.66 -12.62
C THR A 61 -5.67 2.82 -11.46
N ASP A 62 -6.48 1.78 -11.75
CA ASP A 62 -6.87 0.78 -10.75
C ASP A 62 -5.62 0.20 -10.07
N TRP A 63 -5.72 0.01 -8.77
CA TRP A 63 -4.58 -0.30 -7.92
C TRP A 63 -3.95 -1.63 -8.31
N GLN A 64 -2.64 -1.60 -8.60
CA GLN A 64 -1.88 -2.78 -9.01
C GLN A 64 -0.81 -3.13 -8.00
N ALA A 65 -0.48 -4.41 -7.95
CA ALA A 65 0.72 -4.92 -7.30
C ALA A 65 1.96 -4.51 -8.11
N ASP A 66 2.42 -3.26 -7.96
CA ASP A 66 3.48 -2.64 -8.76
C ASP A 66 4.82 -2.49 -8.03
N ALA A 67 4.93 -3.06 -6.81
CA ALA A 67 6.10 -2.98 -5.93
C ALA A 67 6.45 -1.55 -5.45
N THR A 68 5.52 -0.60 -5.50
CA THR A 68 5.71 0.78 -5.01
C THR A 68 4.88 1.10 -3.76
N TRP A 69 4.73 0.11 -2.86
CA TRP A 69 3.89 0.23 -1.68
C TRP A 69 4.41 1.29 -0.72
N ASN A 70 3.61 2.30 -0.41
CA ASN A 70 3.92 3.35 0.57
C ASN A 70 3.73 2.87 2.03
N GLU A 71 4.14 3.68 2.99
CA GLU A 71 4.08 3.32 4.42
C GLU A 71 2.68 2.95 4.91
N ARG A 72 1.64 3.64 4.42
CA ARG A 72 0.25 3.37 4.81
C ARG A 72 -0.28 2.07 4.22
N GLU A 73 0.06 1.78 2.96
CA GLU A 73 -0.31 0.51 2.31
C GLU A 73 0.33 -0.67 3.04
N ARG A 74 1.61 -0.56 3.37
CA ARG A 74 2.31 -1.59 4.15
C ARG A 74 1.72 -1.75 5.54
N ALA A 75 1.29 -0.65 6.18
CA ALA A 75 0.61 -0.69 7.47
C ALA A 75 -0.76 -1.40 7.41
N LEU A 76 -1.35 -1.59 6.22
CA LEU A 76 -2.52 -2.44 6.07
C LEU A 76 -2.16 -3.91 6.30
N PHE A 77 -0.91 -4.34 6.18
CA PHE A 77 -0.54 -5.76 6.30
C PHE A 77 0.60 -5.97 7.31
N PRO A 78 0.37 -5.66 8.61
CA PRO A 78 1.42 -5.70 9.62
C PRO A 78 1.97 -7.11 9.90
N ASP A 79 1.19 -8.14 9.57
CA ASP A 79 1.51 -9.54 9.86
C ASP A 79 2.25 -10.24 8.70
N LEU A 80 2.44 -9.57 7.56
CA LEU A 80 3.19 -10.15 6.45
C LEU A 80 4.69 -10.09 6.72
N GLN A 81 5.35 -11.24 6.59
CA GLN A 81 6.79 -11.38 6.86
C GLN A 81 7.67 -11.20 5.62
N PHE A 82 7.07 -10.96 4.45
CA PHE A 82 7.80 -10.73 3.21
C PHE A 82 7.77 -9.25 2.79
N ASP A 83 8.78 -8.83 2.03
CA ASP A 83 8.88 -7.47 1.53
C ASP A 83 7.82 -7.20 0.45
N LEU A 84 6.90 -6.28 0.73
CA LEU A 84 5.87 -5.84 -0.22
C LEU A 84 6.47 -5.02 -1.39
N ASN A 85 7.71 -4.56 -1.30
CA ASN A 85 8.39 -3.92 -2.44
C ASN A 85 9.25 -4.89 -3.25
N ALA A 86 9.24 -6.19 -2.92
CA ALA A 86 9.83 -7.22 -3.77
C ALA A 86 8.97 -7.46 -5.03
N PRO A 87 9.51 -8.10 -6.09
CA PRO A 87 8.72 -8.47 -7.27
C PRO A 87 7.44 -9.25 -6.89
N GLN A 88 6.26 -8.65 -7.15
CA GLN A 88 4.99 -9.14 -6.59
C GLN A 88 4.21 -10.12 -7.47
N ARG A 89 4.57 -10.29 -8.75
CA ARG A 89 3.89 -11.25 -9.64
C ARG A 89 4.61 -12.59 -9.66
N SER A 90 4.05 -13.56 -8.95
CA SER A 90 4.38 -14.96 -9.20
C SER A 90 3.99 -15.35 -10.62
N ASN A 91 4.86 -16.04 -11.33
CA ASN A 91 4.54 -16.70 -12.61
C ASN A 91 3.47 -17.80 -12.47
N LEU A 92 3.17 -18.20 -11.23
CA LEU A 92 2.12 -19.17 -10.90
C LEU A 92 0.72 -18.54 -10.86
N THR A 93 0.59 -17.22 -10.79
CA THR A 93 -0.73 -16.57 -10.80
C THR A 93 -1.06 -16.11 -12.21
N LEU A 94 -2.08 -16.73 -12.82
CA LEU A 94 -2.56 -16.34 -14.15
C LEU A 94 -3.34 -15.02 -14.10
N TYR A 95 -4.29 -14.91 -13.16
CA TYR A 95 -4.98 -13.65 -12.87
C TYR A 95 -5.62 -13.66 -11.48
N THR A 96 -5.89 -12.46 -10.97
CA THR A 96 -6.65 -12.22 -9.73
C THR A 96 -7.68 -11.11 -9.98
N CYS A 97 -8.90 -11.23 -9.47
CA CYS A 97 -9.93 -10.19 -9.62
C CYS A 97 -11.07 -10.33 -8.59
N ALA A 98 -11.65 -9.20 -8.20
CA ALA A 98 -12.91 -9.15 -7.46
C ALA A 98 -14.08 -8.85 -8.42
N TYR A 99 -15.19 -9.59 -8.29
CA TYR A 99 -16.40 -9.37 -9.12
C TYR A 99 -17.70 -9.79 -8.39
N PRO A 100 -18.86 -9.19 -8.70
CA PRO A 100 -19.01 -7.97 -9.49
C PRO A 100 -18.29 -6.79 -8.82
N ASN A 101 -17.89 -5.80 -9.61
CA ASN A 101 -17.29 -4.57 -9.13
C ASN A 101 -17.85 -3.40 -9.95
N PRO A 102 -18.60 -2.45 -9.36
CA PRO A 102 -19.06 -2.42 -7.98
C PRO A 102 -19.97 -3.59 -7.58
N ALA A 103 -19.96 -3.95 -6.30
CA ALA A 103 -20.83 -5.00 -5.74
C ALA A 103 -21.99 -4.42 -4.93
N ALA A 104 -23.20 -4.95 -5.13
CA ALA A 104 -24.39 -4.63 -4.32
C ALA A 104 -24.41 -5.36 -2.95
N GLY A 105 -23.25 -5.47 -2.30
CA GLY A 105 -23.10 -6.07 -0.97
C GLY A 105 -22.34 -7.40 -0.92
N ARG A 106 -22.07 -8.05 -2.05
CA ARG A 106 -21.22 -9.25 -2.10
C ARG A 106 -20.37 -9.30 -3.36
N ALA A 107 -19.08 -9.56 -3.18
CA ALA A 107 -18.13 -9.83 -4.27
C ALA A 107 -17.45 -11.17 -4.03
N THR A 108 -17.05 -11.81 -5.13
CA THR A 108 -16.18 -12.98 -5.17
C THR A 108 -14.78 -12.51 -5.52
N TRP A 109 -13.78 -12.92 -4.73
CA TRP A 109 -12.39 -12.77 -5.10
C TRP A 109 -11.90 -14.08 -5.74
N SER A 110 -11.55 -14.03 -7.03
CA SER A 110 -11.01 -15.15 -7.77
C SER A 110 -9.50 -15.03 -7.90
N ILE A 111 -8.80 -16.12 -7.57
CA ILE A 111 -7.37 -16.29 -7.81
C ILE A 111 -7.24 -17.49 -8.73
N ARG A 112 -6.77 -17.27 -9.96
CA ARG A 112 -6.54 -18.34 -10.92
C ARG A 112 -5.04 -18.59 -11.04
N MET A 113 -4.65 -19.81 -10.71
CA MET A 113 -3.26 -20.26 -10.79
C MET A 113 -2.96 -20.87 -12.16
N ASN A 114 -1.76 -20.64 -12.68
CA ASN A 114 -1.18 -21.27 -13.86
C ASN A 114 -0.47 -22.58 -13.45
N ILE A 115 -1.25 -23.64 -13.23
CA ILE A 115 -0.73 -24.95 -12.81
C ILE A 115 -0.70 -25.89 -14.02
N PRO A 116 0.47 -26.39 -14.46
CA PRO A 116 0.54 -27.37 -15.54
C PRO A 116 -0.21 -28.64 -15.18
N TYR A 117 -0.86 -29.27 -16.18
CA TYR A 117 -1.55 -30.54 -15.99
C TYR A 117 -0.62 -31.60 -15.38
N GLY A 118 -1.09 -32.29 -14.34
CA GLY A 118 -0.32 -33.31 -13.61
C GLY A 118 0.64 -32.77 -12.55
N SER A 119 0.71 -31.45 -12.34
CA SER A 119 1.50 -30.86 -11.25
C SER A 119 0.81 -31.09 -9.89
N PRO A 120 1.58 -31.17 -8.79
CA PRO A 120 0.99 -31.24 -7.45
C PRO A 120 0.16 -30.00 -7.15
N ALA A 121 -0.81 -30.14 -6.24
CA ALA A 121 -1.57 -29.02 -5.71
C ALA A 121 -0.61 -28.00 -5.08
N ILE A 122 -0.83 -26.72 -5.37
CA ILE A 122 -0.05 -25.62 -4.79
C ILE A 122 -0.78 -25.14 -3.54
N GLU A 123 -0.05 -25.07 -2.44
CA GLU A 123 -0.53 -24.42 -1.22
C GLU A 123 -0.22 -22.93 -1.29
N TYR A 124 -1.22 -22.10 -1.01
CA TYR A 124 -1.03 -20.67 -0.90
C TYR A 124 -1.76 -20.11 0.32
N THR A 125 -1.20 -19.05 0.86
CA THR A 125 -1.81 -18.30 1.96
C THR A 125 -2.37 -17.00 1.42
N VAL A 126 -3.61 -16.70 1.81
CA VAL A 126 -4.29 -15.48 1.41
C VAL A 126 -4.47 -14.57 2.62
N SER A 127 -4.06 -13.32 2.46
CA SER A 127 -4.41 -12.22 3.36
C SER A 127 -5.05 -11.10 2.54
N ALA A 128 -6.18 -10.56 3.01
CA ALA A 128 -6.88 -9.46 2.39
C ALA A 128 -7.38 -8.47 3.44
N VAL A 129 -7.45 -7.20 3.05
CA VAL A 129 -7.97 -6.12 3.88
C VAL A 129 -8.99 -5.36 3.07
N PHE A 130 -10.20 -5.22 3.60
CA PHE A 130 -11.21 -4.36 3.05
C PHE A 130 -11.08 -3.00 3.72
N VAL A 131 -10.87 -1.97 2.91
CA VAL A 131 -10.74 -0.59 3.36
C VAL A 131 -11.91 0.22 2.82
N SER A 132 -12.42 1.15 3.62
CA SER A 132 -13.31 2.19 3.12
C SER A 132 -12.55 3.18 2.25
N ARG A 133 -13.28 4.01 1.48
CA ARG A 133 -12.70 5.12 0.70
C ARG A 133 -11.84 6.10 1.54
N ASN A 134 -12.03 6.10 2.86
CA ASN A 134 -11.26 6.93 3.81
C ASN A 134 -10.15 6.15 4.54
N TYR A 135 -9.67 5.03 4.01
CA TYR A 135 -8.63 4.16 4.61
C TYR A 135 -8.94 3.57 5.98
N LYS A 136 -10.20 3.63 6.42
CA LYS A 136 -10.60 2.88 7.59
C LYS A 136 -10.70 1.41 7.22
N VAL A 137 -9.93 0.57 7.90
CA VAL A 137 -10.05 -0.88 7.80
C VAL A 137 -11.45 -1.27 8.24
N VAL A 138 -12.20 -1.88 7.32
CA VAL A 138 -13.55 -2.41 7.56
C VAL A 138 -13.45 -3.83 8.08
N THR A 139 -12.64 -4.67 7.42
CA THR A 139 -12.40 -6.05 7.86
C THR A 139 -11.07 -6.57 7.33
N ARG A 140 -10.52 -7.57 8.03
CA ARG A 140 -9.29 -8.28 7.69
C ARG A 140 -9.62 -9.76 7.52
N LEU A 141 -9.19 -10.35 6.42
CA LEU A 141 -9.31 -11.77 6.15
C LEU A 141 -7.91 -12.38 6.10
N GLY A 142 -7.65 -13.38 6.94
CA GLY A 142 -6.40 -14.14 6.92
C GLY A 142 -5.29 -13.64 7.84
N PRO A 143 -4.07 -14.20 7.70
CA PRO A 143 -3.68 -15.22 6.71
C PRO A 143 -4.44 -16.56 6.87
N ARG A 144 -5.00 -17.08 5.78
CA ARG A 144 -5.61 -18.43 5.74
C ARG A 144 -4.92 -19.28 4.67
N LEU A 145 -4.61 -20.53 5.01
CA LEU A 145 -4.18 -21.54 4.05
C LEU A 145 -5.37 -21.95 3.17
N TYR A 146 -5.22 -21.80 1.86
CA TYR A 146 -6.13 -22.32 0.84
C TYR A 146 -5.33 -23.30 -0.02
N GLY A 147 -5.79 -24.56 -0.14
CA GLY A 147 -5.01 -25.55 -0.90
C GLY A 147 -5.32 -27.03 -0.70
N GLN A 148 -6.07 -27.46 0.32
CA GLN A 148 -6.52 -28.86 0.40
C GLN A 148 -7.71 -29.11 -0.53
N LEU A 149 -7.46 -29.08 -1.85
CA LEU A 149 -8.33 -29.71 -2.84
C LEU A 149 -7.94 -31.19 -2.89
N SER A 150 -8.62 -32.01 -2.09
CA SER A 150 -8.75 -33.43 -2.42
C SER A 150 -9.50 -33.51 -3.75
N LEU A 151 -8.79 -33.87 -4.82
CA LEU A 151 -9.42 -34.42 -6.02
C LEU A 151 -9.88 -35.84 -5.66
N GLY A 152 -11.00 -35.91 -4.94
CA GLY A 152 -11.74 -37.12 -4.69
C GLY A 152 -12.91 -37.21 -5.66
N SER A 153 -12.71 -37.99 -6.72
CA SER A 153 -13.74 -38.83 -7.31
C SER A 153 -13.17 -40.23 -7.42
#